data_AF-A0AA39TWA7-F1
#
_entry.id   AF-A0AA39TWA7-F1
#
_cell.length_a   1.000
_cell.length_b   1.000
_cell.length_c   1.000
_cell.angle_alpha   90.00
_cell.angle_beta   90.00
_cell.angle_gamma   90.00
#
_symmetry.space_group_name_H-M   'P 1'
#
loop_
_entity.id
_entity.type
_entity.pdbx_description
1 polymer ?
#
loop_
_entity_poly.entity_id
_entity_poly.type
_entity_poly.pdbx_seq_one_letter_code
_entity_poly.pdbx_strand_id
1 'polypeptide(L)'
;MEKEGMALADRPKSIAAGETLSGGMHVLLTLASEWFKQMRRALHSHLQSKSIASYSPILMKTVRQNMLDIVHDPERCQDHAKWHNIDDETAYLARSMLTVSSDTMASKISVAVMAATCYPETQKKDILPQTMVFMLESFRWRPVMSGGFPHKAMQDIIWVCGTFICSAHKLIIV
;
A
#
# COMPACT_ATOMS: atom_id res chain seq x y z
N MET A 1 -4.76 17.92 4.91
CA MET A 1 -5.14 17.17 3.68
C MET A 1 -6.53 17.57 3.20
N GLU A 2 -7.58 17.54 4.03
CA GLU A 2 -8.96 17.77 3.55
C GLU A 2 -9.21 19.14 2.91
N LYS A 3 -8.55 20.21 3.38
CA LYS A 3 -8.72 21.56 2.81
C LYS A 3 -7.88 21.81 1.55
N GLU A 4 -6.63 21.35 1.50
CA GLU A 4 -5.67 21.64 0.41
C GLU A 4 -5.40 20.43 -0.51
N GLY A 5 -6.28 19.43 -0.51
CA GLY A 5 -6.06 18.16 -1.21
C GLY A 5 -5.92 18.31 -2.72
N MET A 6 -6.62 19.28 -3.32
CA MET A 6 -6.48 19.57 -4.76
C MET A 6 -5.19 20.32 -5.08
N ALA A 7 -4.77 21.26 -4.23
CA ALA A 7 -3.56 22.04 -4.41
C ALA A 7 -2.28 21.18 -4.36
N LEU A 8 -2.32 20.07 -3.60
CA LEU A 8 -1.21 19.16 -3.40
C LEU A 8 -1.36 17.83 -4.18
N ALA A 9 -2.34 17.72 -5.07
CA ALA A 9 -2.67 16.44 -5.72
C ALA A 9 -1.54 15.90 -6.62
N ASP A 10 -0.67 16.77 -7.14
CA ASP A 10 0.40 16.37 -8.07
C ASP A 10 1.56 15.65 -7.37
N ARG A 11 2.38 14.96 -8.15
CA ARG A 11 3.53 14.18 -7.70
C ARG A 11 4.81 14.72 -8.34
N PRO A 12 5.95 14.75 -7.63
CA PRO A 12 7.22 15.05 -8.28
C PRO A 12 7.56 14.00 -9.33
N LYS A 13 8.10 14.44 -10.46
CA LYS A 13 8.54 13.54 -11.52
C LYS A 13 9.61 12.56 -10.99
N SER A 14 9.35 11.26 -11.09
CA SER A 14 10.29 10.20 -10.72
C SER A 14 10.79 9.49 -11.97
N ILE A 15 12.02 9.77 -12.41
CA ILE A 15 12.60 9.17 -13.62
C ILE A 15 12.85 7.67 -13.39
N ALA A 16 13.54 7.30 -12.31
CA ALA A 16 13.89 5.91 -12.03
C ALA A 16 12.65 5.02 -11.78
N ALA A 17 11.82 5.37 -10.79
CA ALA A 17 10.69 4.52 -10.41
C ALA A 17 9.43 4.75 -11.26
N GLY A 18 9.21 5.97 -11.74
CA GLY A 18 8.04 6.32 -12.56
C GLY A 18 8.23 5.96 -14.03
N GLU A 19 9.34 6.34 -14.65
CA GLU A 19 9.56 6.17 -16.10
C GLU A 19 10.33 4.89 -16.43
N THR A 20 11.48 4.65 -15.79
CA THR A 20 12.37 3.53 -16.14
C THR A 20 11.84 2.17 -15.69
N LEU A 21 11.35 2.06 -14.45
CA LEU A 21 10.91 0.79 -13.88
C LEU A 21 9.45 0.43 -14.19
N SER A 22 8.61 1.42 -14.49
CA SER A 22 7.15 1.24 -14.62
C SER A 22 6.56 1.82 -15.92
N GLY A 23 7.35 2.55 -16.73
CA GLY A 23 6.84 3.14 -17.98
C GLY A 23 5.65 4.10 -17.78
N GLY A 24 5.53 4.71 -16.59
CA GLY A 24 4.44 5.61 -16.23
C GLY A 24 3.16 4.94 -15.72
N MET A 25 3.18 3.62 -15.49
CA MET A 25 2.00 2.83 -15.10
C MET A 25 1.79 2.68 -13.59
N HIS A 26 2.70 3.25 -12.80
CA HIS A 26 2.65 3.19 -11.34
C HIS A 26 1.69 4.21 -10.75
N VAL A 27 0.44 3.81 -10.49
CA VAL A 27 -0.63 4.69 -10.00
C VAL A 27 -0.19 5.64 -8.87
N LEU A 28 0.68 5.20 -7.97
CA LEU A 28 1.14 6.00 -6.83
C LEU A 28 2.17 7.10 -7.18
N LEU A 29 2.97 6.86 -8.23
CA LEU A 29 4.09 7.72 -8.63
C LEU A 29 3.82 8.45 -9.96
N THR A 30 2.77 8.06 -10.69
CA THR A 30 2.32 8.76 -11.90
C THR A 30 1.86 10.18 -11.54
N LEU A 31 2.19 11.12 -12.42
CA LEU A 31 1.75 12.51 -12.36
C LEU A 31 0.22 12.60 -12.32
N ALA A 32 -0.32 13.68 -11.73
CA ALA A 32 -1.75 13.91 -11.68
C ALA A 32 -2.30 14.33 -13.07
N SER A 33 -2.36 13.37 -14.00
CA SER A 33 -2.84 13.54 -15.36
C SER A 33 -4.19 12.88 -15.60
N GLU A 34 -4.78 13.06 -16.78
CA GLU A 34 -6.03 12.38 -17.15
C GLU A 34 -5.86 10.85 -17.19
N TRP A 35 -4.66 10.38 -17.56
CA TRP A 35 -4.28 8.97 -17.51
C TRP A 35 -4.39 8.40 -16.09
N PHE A 36 -3.90 9.13 -15.08
CA PHE A 36 -4.04 8.74 -13.69
C PHE A 36 -5.50 8.60 -13.25
N LYS A 37 -6.38 9.52 -13.69
CA LYS A 37 -7.82 9.39 -13.41
C LYS A 37 -8.40 8.15 -14.07
N GLN A 38 -8.01 7.84 -15.31
CA GLN A 38 -8.45 6.64 -16.02
C GLN A 38 -7.99 5.35 -15.33
N MET A 39 -6.70 5.25 -14.98
CA MET A 39 -6.17 4.11 -14.22
C MET A 39 -6.89 3.94 -12.88
N ARG A 40 -7.09 5.02 -12.13
CA ARG A 40 -7.82 4.98 -10.85
C ARG A 40 -9.25 4.50 -11.05
N ARG A 41 -9.98 4.97 -12.08
CA ARG A 41 -11.35 4.52 -12.37
C ARG A 41 -11.39 3.01 -12.66
N ALA A 42 -10.46 2.53 -13.49
CA ALA A 42 -10.37 1.11 -13.84
C ALA A 42 -10.01 0.22 -12.64
N LEU A 43 -9.08 0.66 -11.78
CA LEU A 43 -8.71 -0.10 -10.58
C LEU A 43 -9.78 -0.03 -9.49
N HIS A 44 -10.42 1.12 -9.34
CA HIS A 44 -11.40 1.33 -8.28
C HIS A 44 -12.58 0.36 -8.43
N SER A 45 -13.00 0.00 -9.64
CA SER A 45 -14.07 -1.00 -9.87
C SER A 45 -13.69 -2.38 -9.33
N HIS A 46 -12.42 -2.79 -9.46
CA HIS A 46 -11.91 -4.06 -8.96
C HIS A 46 -11.59 -4.03 -7.47
N LEU A 47 -11.29 -2.85 -6.90
CA LEU A 47 -10.98 -2.66 -5.48
C LEU A 47 -12.18 -2.23 -4.63
N GLN A 48 -13.41 -2.22 -5.18
CA GLN A 48 -14.59 -1.88 -4.41
C GLN A 48 -14.82 -2.89 -3.29
N SER A 49 -15.42 -2.45 -2.17
CA SER A 49 -15.79 -3.35 -1.09
C SER A 49 -16.67 -4.52 -1.53
N LYS A 50 -17.47 -4.31 -2.59
CA LYS A 50 -18.35 -5.33 -3.17
C LYS A 50 -17.59 -6.49 -3.84
N SER A 51 -16.41 -6.25 -4.41
CA SER A 51 -15.61 -7.30 -5.06
C SER A 51 -14.83 -8.15 -4.05
N ILE A 52 -14.66 -7.69 -2.80
CA ILE A 52 -13.93 -8.39 -1.74
C ILE A 52 -14.50 -9.79 -1.49
N ALA A 53 -15.83 -9.94 -1.54
CA ALA A 53 -16.49 -11.24 -1.35
C ALA A 53 -16.03 -12.29 -2.38
N SER A 54 -15.83 -11.88 -3.62
CA SER A 54 -15.36 -12.74 -4.71
C SER A 54 -13.91 -13.20 -4.51
N TYR A 55 -13.07 -12.36 -3.90
CA TYR A 55 -11.66 -12.69 -3.62
C TYR A 55 -11.47 -13.52 -2.35
N SER A 56 -12.43 -13.52 -1.42
CA SER A 56 -12.36 -14.23 -0.14
C SER A 56 -11.89 -15.69 -0.24
N PRO A 57 -12.46 -16.56 -1.09
CA PRO A 57 -12.01 -17.96 -1.17
C PRO A 57 -10.57 -18.09 -1.72
N ILE A 58 -10.18 -17.22 -2.66
CA ILE A 58 -8.84 -17.21 -3.26
C ILE A 58 -7.82 -16.76 -2.21
N LEU A 59 -8.09 -15.64 -1.54
CA LEU A 59 -7.24 -15.10 -0.47
C LEU A 59 -7.09 -16.10 0.68
N MET A 60 -8.17 -16.77 1.10
CA MET A 60 -8.10 -17.77 2.17
C MET A 60 -7.30 -19.02 1.77
N LYS A 61 -7.30 -19.40 0.49
CA LYS A 61 -6.45 -20.48 -0.01
C LYS A 61 -4.98 -20.07 0.04
N THR A 62 -4.65 -18.89 -0.46
CA THR A 62 -3.28 -18.36 -0.44
C THR A 62 -2.77 -18.14 0.98
N VAL A 63 -3.57 -17.54 1.86
CA VAL A 63 -3.17 -17.29 3.25
C VAL A 63 -2.88 -18.59 3.99
N ARG A 64 -3.68 -19.64 3.79
CA ARG A 64 -3.38 -20.97 4.37
C ARG A 64 -2.04 -21.51 3.87
N GLN A 65 -1.78 -21.40 2.58
CA GLN A 65 -0.52 -21.86 2.01
C GLN A 65 0.67 -21.07 2.58
N ASN A 66 0.57 -19.73 2.59
CA ASN A 66 1.62 -18.88 3.14
C ASN A 66 1.88 -19.16 4.63
N MET A 67 0.83 -19.45 5.42
CA MET A 67 0.97 -19.85 6.82
C MET A 67 1.72 -21.17 6.96
N LEU A 68 1.42 -22.17 6.12
CA LEU A 68 2.15 -23.44 6.09
C LEU A 68 3.62 -23.21 5.73
N ASP A 69 3.88 -22.36 4.73
CA ASP A 69 5.23 -22.07 4.28
C ASP A 69 6.06 -21.38 5.39
N ILE A 70 5.46 -20.43 6.12
CA ILE A 70 6.08 -19.75 7.28
C ILE A 70 6.39 -20.75 8.42
N VAL A 71 5.52 -21.74 8.65
CA VAL A 71 5.75 -22.77 9.68
C VAL A 71 6.92 -23.68 9.29
N HIS A 72 7.11 -23.93 7.99
CA HIS A 72 8.20 -24.76 7.50
C HIS A 72 9.55 -24.04 7.44
N ASP A 73 9.58 -22.75 7.11
CA ASP A 73 10.81 -21.93 7.09
C ASP A 73 10.58 -20.54 7.73
N PRO A 74 10.74 -20.42 9.06
CA PRO A 74 10.46 -19.18 9.76
C PRO A 74 11.52 -18.08 9.51
N GLU A 75 12.72 -18.43 9.05
CA GLU A 75 13.80 -17.46 8.81
C GLU A 75 13.49 -16.58 7.59
N ARG A 76 12.67 -17.08 6.66
CA ARG A 76 12.36 -16.40 5.39
C ARG A 76 10.92 -15.90 5.30
N CYS A 77 10.32 -15.52 6.43
CA CYS A 77 8.94 -14.98 6.49
C CYS A 77 8.62 -13.91 5.43
N GLN A 78 9.56 -13.03 5.09
CA GLN A 78 9.36 -11.98 4.08
C GLN A 78 9.30 -12.53 2.64
N ASP A 79 10.00 -13.63 2.35
CA ASP A 79 10.00 -14.25 1.03
C ASP A 79 8.75 -15.11 0.82
N HIS A 80 8.23 -15.76 1.87
CA HIS A 80 6.95 -16.47 1.82
C HIS A 80 5.75 -15.56 1.56
N ALA A 81 5.88 -14.27 1.90
CA ALA A 81 4.87 -13.27 1.58
C ALA A 81 4.96 -12.77 0.13
N LYS A 82 6.07 -13.01 -0.57
CA LYS A 82 6.23 -12.69 -2.00
C LYS A 82 5.61 -13.82 -2.81
N TRP A 83 4.47 -13.51 -3.43
CA TRP A 83 3.67 -14.45 -4.21
C TRP A 83 4.51 -15.24 -5.23
N HIS A 84 4.40 -16.57 -5.18
CA HIS A 84 4.74 -17.45 -6.29
C HIS A 84 3.49 -17.67 -7.16
N ASN A 85 3.67 -17.64 -8.49
CA ASN A 85 2.67 -17.83 -9.56
C ASN A 85 1.72 -16.66 -9.86
N ILE A 86 2.26 -15.62 -10.51
CA ILE A 86 1.47 -14.80 -11.45
C ILE A 86 2.06 -15.07 -12.84
N ASP A 87 1.26 -15.67 -13.72
CA ASP A 87 1.67 -16.09 -15.06
C ASP A 87 2.19 -14.90 -15.92
N ASP A 88 3.25 -15.17 -16.67
CA ASP A 88 4.32 -14.25 -17.09
C ASP A 88 3.93 -13.08 -18.03
N GLU A 89 2.73 -13.08 -18.62
CA GLU A 89 2.34 -12.09 -19.66
C GLU A 89 1.45 -10.95 -19.13
N THR A 90 0.54 -11.24 -18.18
CA THR A 90 -0.17 -10.17 -17.43
C THR A 90 0.67 -9.65 -16.26
N ALA A 91 1.76 -10.35 -15.98
CA ALA A 91 2.67 -10.08 -14.89
C ALA A 91 3.27 -8.69 -15.00
N TYR A 92 3.72 -8.14 -16.13
CA TYR A 92 4.44 -6.86 -16.07
C TYR A 92 3.59 -5.68 -15.54
N LEU A 93 2.34 -5.55 -16.02
CA LEU A 93 1.41 -4.50 -15.61
C LEU A 93 0.81 -4.75 -14.23
N ALA A 94 0.37 -5.99 -14.00
CA ALA A 94 -0.15 -6.37 -12.69
C ALA A 94 0.95 -6.28 -11.64
N ARG A 95 2.17 -6.75 -11.92
CA ARG A 95 3.34 -6.73 -11.03
C ARG A 95 3.79 -5.32 -10.73
N SER A 96 3.74 -4.35 -11.64
CA SER A 96 4.10 -2.97 -11.28
C SER A 96 3.12 -2.33 -10.27
N MET A 97 1.83 -2.68 -10.32
CA MET A 97 0.83 -2.23 -9.34
C MET A 97 0.81 -3.11 -8.07
N LEU A 98 1.08 -4.39 -8.25
CA LEU A 98 1.13 -5.40 -7.19
C LEU A 98 2.46 -5.41 -6.45
N THR A 99 3.58 -4.89 -6.97
CA THR A 99 4.86 -4.84 -6.24
C THR A 99 4.74 -3.92 -5.04
N VAL A 100 4.16 -2.73 -5.21
CA VAL A 100 3.83 -1.84 -4.08
C VAL A 100 2.92 -2.54 -3.09
N SER A 101 1.91 -3.23 -3.60
CA SER A 101 0.91 -3.90 -2.77
C SER A 101 1.53 -5.12 -2.06
N SER A 102 2.43 -5.84 -2.70
CA SER A 102 3.07 -7.07 -2.24
C SER A 102 4.13 -6.76 -1.18
N ASP A 103 5.01 -5.78 -1.44
CA ASP A 103 6.05 -5.38 -0.49
C ASP A 103 5.42 -4.76 0.77
N THR A 104 4.36 -3.98 0.57
CA THR A 104 3.61 -3.43 1.70
C THR A 104 2.81 -4.50 2.44
N MET A 105 2.21 -5.47 1.75
CA MET A 105 1.51 -6.61 2.38
C MET A 105 2.46 -7.51 3.15
N ALA A 106 3.63 -7.83 2.61
CA ALA A 106 4.66 -8.63 3.30
C ALA A 106 5.09 -7.97 4.61
N SER A 107 5.35 -6.67 4.56
CA SER A 107 5.67 -5.88 5.75
C SER A 107 4.51 -5.86 6.75
N LYS A 108 3.27 -5.69 6.28
CA LYS A 108 2.07 -5.72 7.14
C LYS A 108 1.89 -7.06 7.85
N ILE A 109 2.06 -8.17 7.13
CA ILE A 109 1.94 -9.51 7.70
C ILE A 109 3.04 -9.73 8.74
N SER A 110 4.29 -9.38 8.42
CA SER A 110 5.41 -9.49 9.36
C SER A 110 5.18 -8.67 10.64
N VAL A 111 4.74 -7.41 10.50
CA VAL A 111 4.41 -6.55 11.65
C VAL A 111 3.27 -7.13 12.49
N ALA A 112 2.20 -7.64 11.84
CA ALA A 112 1.09 -8.26 12.53
C ALA A 112 1.49 -9.54 13.27
N VAL A 113 2.35 -10.37 12.67
CA VAL A 113 2.89 -11.58 13.32
C VAL A 113 3.77 -11.22 14.51
N MET A 114 4.67 -10.23 14.38
CA MET A 114 5.47 -9.74 15.51
C MET A 114 4.61 -9.16 16.63
N ALA A 115 3.59 -8.37 16.29
CA ALA A 115 2.67 -7.85 17.29
C ALA A 115 1.94 -8.99 18.01
N ALA A 116 1.55 -10.03 17.27
CA ALA A 116 0.86 -11.19 17.81
C ALA A 116 1.75 -11.99 18.78
N THR A 117 3.04 -12.15 18.47
CA THR A 117 3.99 -12.83 19.37
C THR A 117 4.33 -12.01 20.62
N CYS A 118 4.35 -10.67 20.51
CA CYS A 118 4.55 -9.79 21.66
C CYS A 118 3.33 -9.71 22.60
N TYR A 119 2.11 -9.97 22.11
CA TYR A 119 0.87 -9.82 22.86
C TYR A 119 -0.06 -11.07 22.78
N PRO A 120 0.36 -12.22 23.32
CA PRO A 120 -0.40 -13.49 23.21
C PRO A 120 -1.79 -13.41 23.86
N GLU A 121 -1.98 -12.57 24.87
CA GLU A 121 -3.30 -12.36 25.52
C GLU A 121 -4.35 -11.77 24.59
N THR A 122 -3.94 -11.01 23.57
CA THR A 122 -4.87 -10.48 22.56
C THR A 122 -5.32 -11.54 21.56
N GLN A 123 -4.55 -12.61 21.38
CA GLN A 123 -4.89 -13.69 20.46
C GLN A 123 -5.93 -14.67 21.03
N LYS A 124 -6.04 -14.76 22.37
CA LYS A 124 -7.01 -15.64 23.04
C LYS A 124 -8.47 -15.18 22.89
N LYS A 125 -8.70 -13.97 22.40
CA LYS A 125 -10.05 -13.41 22.25
C LYS A 125 -10.57 -13.70 20.86
N ASP A 126 -11.43 -14.71 20.74
CA ASP A 126 -12.05 -15.20 19.50
C ASP A 126 -13.14 -14.26 18.93
N ILE A 127 -12.94 -12.94 18.99
CA ILE A 127 -13.96 -11.96 18.63
C ILE A 127 -13.45 -11.13 17.44
N LEU A 128 -13.95 -11.44 16.25
CA LEU A 128 -13.67 -10.79 14.95
C LEU A 128 -13.44 -9.26 14.96
N PRO A 129 -14.24 -8.41 15.66
CA PRO A 129 -13.98 -6.97 15.70
C PRO A 129 -12.65 -6.61 16.38
N GLN A 130 -12.16 -7.42 17.32
CA GLN A 130 -10.92 -7.17 18.05
C GLN A 130 -9.69 -7.48 17.19
N THR A 131 -9.79 -8.45 16.27
CA THR A 131 -8.74 -8.71 15.27
C THR A 131 -8.55 -7.50 14.35
N MET A 132 -9.65 -6.87 13.92
CA MET A 132 -9.56 -5.66 13.10
C MET A 132 -8.92 -4.49 13.87
N VAL A 133 -9.33 -4.29 15.14
CA VAL A 133 -8.72 -3.26 16.01
C VAL A 133 -7.23 -3.54 16.22
N PHE A 134 -6.86 -4.78 16.49
CA PHE A 134 -5.47 -5.19 16.67
C PHE A 134 -4.62 -4.95 15.41
N MET A 135 -5.14 -5.29 14.24
CA MET A 135 -4.46 -5.04 12.96
C MET A 135 -4.26 -3.55 12.71
N LEU A 136 -5.31 -2.74 12.91
CA LEU A 136 -5.23 -1.28 12.73
C LEU A 136 -4.25 -0.65 13.73
N GLU A 137 -4.25 -1.10 14.99
CA GLU A 137 -3.34 -0.60 16.02
C GLU A 137 -1.89 -0.99 15.73
N SER A 138 -1.64 -2.21 15.25
CA SER A 138 -0.32 -2.65 14.81
C SER A 138 0.25 -1.75 13.71
N PHE A 139 -0.59 -1.36 12.74
CA PHE A 139 -0.19 -0.43 11.68
C PHE A 139 -0.02 1.01 12.15
N ARG A 140 -0.67 1.41 13.25
CA ARG A 140 -0.47 2.73 13.87
C ARG A 140 0.92 2.83 14.51
N TRP A 141 1.39 1.79 15.20
CA TRP A 141 2.69 1.77 15.89
C TRP A 141 3.87 1.56 14.95
N ARG A 142 3.69 0.73 13.92
CA ARG A 142 4.73 0.41 12.94
C ARG A 142 4.13 0.61 11.55
N PRO A 143 4.07 1.86 11.05
CA PRO A 143 3.61 2.11 9.71
C PRO A 143 4.57 1.44 8.73
N VAL A 144 4.01 0.82 7.70
CA VAL A 144 4.76 0.11 6.64
C VAL A 144 5.72 1.03 5.90
N MET A 145 5.40 2.32 5.88
CA MET A 145 6.19 3.34 5.24
C MET A 145 6.49 4.43 6.27
N SER A 146 7.77 4.58 6.62
CA SER A 146 8.24 5.50 7.65
C SER A 146 8.31 6.96 7.20
N GLY A 147 8.32 7.21 5.88
CA GLY A 147 8.23 8.53 5.27
C GLY A 147 7.07 8.56 4.32
N GLY A 148 6.15 9.52 4.46
CA GLY A 148 4.99 9.52 3.60
C GLY A 148 5.27 10.01 2.18
N PHE A 149 4.24 10.10 1.36
CA PHE A 149 4.44 10.22 -0.09
C PHE A 149 4.87 11.64 -0.51
N PRO A 150 5.78 11.77 -1.48
CA PRO A 150 6.16 13.06 -2.02
C PRO A 150 5.00 13.65 -2.85
N HIS A 151 4.60 14.86 -2.53
CA HIS A 151 3.58 15.65 -3.22
C HIS A 151 4.24 16.89 -3.84
N LYS A 152 3.60 17.44 -4.87
CA LYS A 152 4.01 18.68 -5.51
C LYS A 152 2.85 19.67 -5.46
N ALA A 153 3.13 20.89 -5.00
CA ALA A 153 2.13 21.95 -5.01
C ALA A 153 1.85 22.41 -6.45
N MET A 154 0.57 22.48 -6.84
CA MET A 154 0.12 23.01 -8.13
C MET A 154 -0.07 24.53 -8.07
N GLN A 155 -0.38 25.06 -6.89
CA GLN A 155 -0.61 26.48 -6.64
C GLN A 155 0.11 26.90 -5.35
N ASP A 156 0.35 28.20 -5.22
CA ASP A 156 0.90 28.78 -3.99
C ASP A 156 -0.11 28.64 -2.86
N ILE A 157 0.33 28.10 -1.71
CA ILE A 157 -0.53 27.94 -0.53
C ILE A 157 0.16 28.44 0.73
N ILE A 158 -0.61 29.04 1.64
CA ILE A 158 -0.17 29.33 3.00
C ILE A 158 -0.57 28.15 3.86
N TRP A 159 0.40 27.43 4.40
CA TRP A 159 0.15 26.30 5.29
C TRP A 159 -0.38 26.76 6.65
N VAL A 160 -1.09 25.87 7.36
CA VAL A 160 -1.76 26.17 8.64
C VAL A 160 -0.80 26.73 9.72
N CYS A 161 0.51 26.47 9.62
CA CYS A 161 1.53 27.03 10.51
C CYS A 161 2.13 28.37 10.05
N GLY A 162 1.55 29.03 9.04
CA GLY A 162 2.05 30.28 8.47
C GLY A 162 3.19 30.13 7.45
N THR A 163 3.61 28.90 7.14
CA THR A 163 4.65 28.64 6.13
C THR A 163 4.11 28.82 4.72
N PHE A 164 4.76 29.65 3.91
CA PHE A 164 4.44 29.79 2.49
C PHE A 164 5.05 28.65 1.68
N ILE A 165 4.23 28.00 0.86
CA ILE A 165 4.64 26.93 -0.04
C ILE A 165 4.42 27.43 -1.46
N CYS A 166 5.50 27.64 -2.19
CA CYS A 166 5.44 28.01 -3.60
C CYS A 166 4.96 26.84 -4.48
N SER A 167 4.32 27.18 -5.59
CA SER A 167 3.99 26.26 -6.67
C SER A 167 5.26 25.55 -7.16
N ALA A 168 5.08 24.28 -7.52
CA ALA A 168 6.13 23.32 -7.90
C ALA A 168 7.09 22.86 -6.79
N HIS A 169 6.95 23.32 -5.54
CA HIS A 169 7.78 22.83 -4.45
C HIS A 169 7.42 21.39 -4.05
N LYS A 170 8.45 20.57 -3.82
CA LYS A 170 8.31 19.18 -3.39
C LYS A 170 8.08 19.13 -1.88
N LEU A 171 7.01 18.47 -1.47
CA LEU A 171 6.64 18.30 -0.08
C LEU A 171 6.60 16.81 0.24
N ILE A 172 7.11 16.42 1.39
CA ILE A 172 6.96 15.06 1.91
C ILE A 172 5.94 15.13 3.03
N ILE A 173 4.80 14.47 2.83
CA ILE A 173 3.73 14.43 3.81
C ILE A 173 3.92 13.14 4.59
N VAL A 174 4.37 13.21 5.85
CA VAL A 174 4.56 12.07 6.77
C VAL A 174 3.30 11.82 7.57
#